data_AF-A0A5C7HT67-F1
#
_entry.id   AF-A0A5C7HT67-F1
#
_cell.length_a   1.000
_cell.length_b   1.000
_cell.length_c   1.000
_cell.angle_alpha   90.00
_cell.angle_beta   90.00
_cell.angle_gamma   90.00
#
_symmetry.space_group_name_H-M   'P 1'
#
loop_
_entity.id
_entity.type
_entity.pdbx_description
1 polymer ?
#
loop_
_entity_poly.entity_id
_entity_poly.type
_entity_poly.pdbx_seq_one_letter_code
_entity_poly.pdbx_strand_id
1 'polypeptide(L)'
;MKSSGFKPGVVISNRLLDMVAKVGFLEQARKLFDEMRERDNFSWTAMISGYVRYDKPLEALELYRTMQISEKSISNKFTVSSALAAASVIQCLRLGKEIHGYITRTGLDSDEVVWSALSDMYGKCGNINEARRIFDKMVDRDVVSWTAMIGRYFEEGRREEGFV
;
A
#
# COMPACT_ATOMS: atom_id res chain seq x y z
N MET A 1 -38.42 -8.20 -5.47
CA MET A 1 -38.44 -6.74 -5.22
C MET A 1 -37.36 -6.10 -6.08
N LYS A 2 -37.75 -5.26 -7.04
CA LYS A 2 -36.82 -4.53 -7.91
C LYS A 2 -36.14 -3.45 -7.06
N SER A 3 -34.84 -3.58 -6.81
CA SER A 3 -34.04 -2.54 -6.17
C SER A 3 -34.08 -1.29 -7.06
N SER A 4 -34.45 -0.16 -6.46
CA SER A 4 -34.51 1.15 -7.08
C SER A 4 -33.28 1.44 -7.93
N GLY A 5 -33.47 1.87 -9.18
CA GLY A 5 -32.41 2.18 -10.16
C GLY A 5 -31.57 3.41 -9.84
N PHE A 6 -31.39 3.75 -8.56
CA PHE A 6 -30.48 4.79 -8.13
C PHE A 6 -29.05 4.23 -8.16
N LYS A 7 -28.27 4.65 -9.16
CA LYS A 7 -26.83 4.39 -9.23
C LYS A 7 -26.12 5.63 -8.70
N PRO A 8 -25.52 5.58 -7.49
CA PRO A 8 -24.81 6.74 -6.97
C PRO A 8 -23.64 7.10 -7.90
N GLY A 9 -23.42 8.40 -8.13
CA GLY A 9 -22.25 8.86 -8.86
C GLY A 9 -20.95 8.50 -8.14
N VAL A 10 -19.82 8.48 -8.87
CA VAL A 10 -18.50 8.05 -8.36
C VAL A 10 -18.14 8.69 -7.01
N VAL A 11 -18.45 9.97 -6.81
CA VAL A 11 -18.19 10.69 -5.54
C VAL A 11 -18.98 10.12 -4.36
N ILE A 12 -20.25 9.78 -4.56
CA ILE A 12 -21.10 9.21 -3.50
C ILE A 12 -20.66 7.78 -3.19
N SER A 13 -20.40 6.98 -4.23
CA SER A 13 -19.86 5.62 -4.08
C SER A 13 -18.51 5.63 -3.37
N ASN A 14 -17.62 6.59 -3.67
CA ASN A 14 -16.33 6.75 -3.00
C ASN A 14 -16.48 7.07 -1.51
N ARG A 15 -17.39 7.98 -1.14
CA ARG A 15 -17.65 8.28 0.29
C ARG A 15 -18.18 7.07 1.04
N LEU A 16 -19.10 6.32 0.42
CA LEU A 16 -19.63 5.10 0.99
C LEU A 16 -18.54 4.01 1.10
N LEU A 17 -17.70 3.84 0.08
CA LEU A 17 -16.57 2.92 0.12
C LEU A 17 -15.59 3.24 1.24
N ASP A 18 -15.19 4.49 1.37
CA ASP A 18 -14.28 4.91 2.45
C ASP A 18 -14.90 4.69 3.83
N MET A 19 -16.17 5.04 4.01
CA MET A 19 -16.88 4.80 5.26
C MET A 19 -17.00 3.31 5.59
N VAL A 20 -17.42 2.48 4.63
CA VAL A 20 -17.66 1.05 4.83
C VAL A 20 -16.33 0.30 5.04
N ALA A 21 -15.29 0.65 4.29
CA ALA A 21 -13.95 0.12 4.49
C ALA A 21 -13.39 0.52 5.85
N LYS A 22 -13.64 1.74 6.35
CA LYS A 22 -13.17 2.18 7.68
C LYS A 22 -13.86 1.50 8.85
N VAL A 23 -15.09 1.02 8.66
CA VAL A 23 -15.89 0.38 9.73
C VAL A 23 -15.74 -1.15 9.72
N GLY A 24 -15.05 -1.73 8.72
CA GLY A 24 -14.70 -3.16 8.68
C GLY A 24 -15.71 -4.04 7.97
N PHE A 25 -16.67 -3.44 7.28
CA PHE A 25 -17.64 -4.12 6.44
C PHE A 25 -17.06 -4.39 5.04
N LEU A 26 -15.89 -5.02 4.98
CA LEU A 26 -15.13 -5.18 3.74
C LEU A 26 -15.89 -5.93 2.65
N GLU A 27 -16.72 -6.90 3.01
CA GLU A 27 -17.57 -7.62 2.06
C GLU A 27 -18.61 -6.71 1.41
N GLN A 28 -19.22 -5.80 2.17
CA GLN A 28 -20.17 -4.83 1.64
C GLN A 28 -19.44 -3.76 0.80
N ALA A 29 -18.25 -3.32 1.23
CA ALA A 29 -17.42 -2.40 0.46
C ALA A 29 -17.01 -3.03 -0.88
N ARG A 30 -16.60 -4.31 -0.86
CA ARG A 30 -16.26 -5.09 -2.06
C ARG A 30 -17.42 -5.16 -3.04
N LYS A 31 -18.61 -5.55 -2.58
CA LYS A 31 -19.83 -5.58 -3.41
C LYS A 31 -20.13 -4.23 -4.04
N LEU A 32 -20.10 -3.16 -3.24
CA LEU A 32 -20.32 -1.80 -3.75
C LEU A 32 -19.28 -1.43 -4.82
N PHE A 33 -18.01 -1.73 -4.56
CA PHE A 33 -16.91 -1.49 -5.50
C PHE A 33 -17.09 -2.28 -6.80
N ASP A 34 -17.56 -3.52 -6.73
CA ASP A 34 -17.84 -4.38 -7.89
C ASP A 34 -18.98 -3.85 -8.75
N GLU A 35 -19.99 -3.25 -8.12
CA GLU A 35 -21.15 -2.64 -8.80
C GLU A 35 -20.84 -1.28 -9.47
N MET A 36 -19.70 -0.66 -9.15
CA MET A 36 -19.29 0.61 -9.76
C MET A 36 -18.96 0.44 -11.26
N ARG A 37 -19.68 1.20 -12.11
CA ARG A 37 -19.41 1.24 -13.56
C ARG A 37 -18.06 1.87 -13.88
N GLU A 38 -17.69 2.89 -13.11
CA GLU A 38 -16.44 3.64 -13.26
C GLU A 38 -15.79 3.73 -11.89
N ARG A 39 -14.49 3.45 -11.83
CA ARG A 39 -13.67 3.46 -10.63
C ARG A 39 -12.51 4.41 -10.87
N ASP A 40 -12.31 5.33 -9.94
CA ASP A 40 -11.17 6.24 -9.98
C ASP A 40 -10.09 5.77 -9.00
N ASN A 41 -8.95 6.48 -9.00
CA ASN A 41 -7.82 6.15 -8.13
C ASN A 41 -8.22 6.13 -6.64
N PHE A 42 -9.23 6.91 -6.25
CA PHE A 42 -9.72 6.91 -4.88
C PHE A 42 -10.45 5.61 -4.57
N SER A 43 -11.38 5.16 -5.43
CA SER A 43 -12.10 3.89 -5.24
C SER A 43 -11.11 2.73 -4.99
N TRP A 44 -10.08 2.63 -5.84
CA TRP A 44 -9.06 1.59 -5.73
C TRP A 44 -8.25 1.70 -4.45
N THR A 45 -7.76 2.91 -4.14
CA THR A 45 -6.95 3.16 -2.94
C THR A 45 -7.72 2.85 -1.66
N ALA A 46 -9.01 3.24 -1.59
CA ALA A 46 -9.85 2.98 -0.43
C ALA A 46 -10.01 1.46 -0.19
N MET A 47 -10.24 0.67 -1.23
CA MET A 47 -10.37 -0.77 -1.09
C MET A 47 -9.04 -1.46 -0.75
N ILE A 48 -7.95 -1.10 -1.42
CA ILE A 48 -6.63 -1.71 -1.19
C ILE A 48 -6.16 -1.41 0.25
N SER A 49 -6.24 -0.16 0.68
CA SER A 49 -5.89 0.23 2.05
C SER A 49 -6.83 -0.38 3.10
N GLY A 50 -8.11 -0.54 2.76
CA GLY A 50 -9.09 -1.27 3.56
C GLY A 50 -8.64 -2.71 3.80
N TYR A 51 -8.30 -3.47 2.76
CA TYR A 51 -7.82 -4.84 2.91
C TYR A 51 -6.57 -4.94 3.78
N VAL A 52 -5.58 -4.05 3.59
CA VAL A 52 -4.38 -4.01 4.43
C VAL A 52 -4.73 -3.79 5.91
N ARG A 53 -5.66 -2.88 6.20
CA ARG A 53 -6.06 -2.55 7.58
C ARG A 53 -6.68 -3.73 8.32
N TYR A 54 -7.42 -4.59 7.64
CA TYR A 54 -8.07 -5.76 8.24
C TYR A 54 -7.32 -7.05 7.95
N ASP A 55 -6.00 -6.97 7.81
CA ASP A 55 -5.09 -8.12 7.71
C ASP A 55 -5.43 -9.08 6.55
N LYS A 56 -5.79 -8.50 5.41
CA LYS A 56 -6.10 -9.20 4.15
C LYS A 56 -5.10 -8.85 3.04
N PRO A 57 -3.80 -9.14 3.23
CA PRO A 57 -2.75 -8.67 2.33
C PRO A 57 -2.83 -9.30 0.93
N LEU A 58 -3.30 -10.55 0.82
CA LEU A 58 -3.44 -11.22 -0.47
C LEU A 58 -4.53 -10.57 -1.32
N GLU A 59 -5.71 -10.32 -0.73
CA GLU A 59 -6.80 -9.61 -1.40
C GLU A 59 -6.40 -8.17 -1.79
N ALA A 60 -5.60 -7.50 -0.96
CA ALA A 60 -5.06 -6.17 -1.28
C ALA A 60 -4.16 -6.20 -2.52
N LEU A 61 -3.24 -7.18 -2.61
CA LEU A 61 -2.31 -7.34 -3.73
C LEU A 61 -2.99 -7.81 -5.01
N GLU A 62 -3.98 -8.71 -4.90
CA GLU A 62 -4.83 -9.12 -6.02
C GLU A 62 -5.56 -7.91 -6.60
N LEU A 63 -6.18 -7.09 -5.73
CA LEU A 63 -6.89 -5.91 -6.18
C LEU A 63 -5.95 -4.86 -6.78
N TYR A 64 -4.76 -4.68 -6.20
CA TYR A 64 -3.73 -3.81 -6.76
C TYR A 64 -3.31 -4.26 -8.16
N ARG A 65 -3.13 -5.56 -8.38
CA ARG A 65 -2.83 -6.10 -9.70
C ARG A 65 -3.95 -5.85 -10.70
N THR A 66 -5.21 -5.99 -10.28
CA THR A 66 -6.37 -5.64 -11.12
C THR A 66 -6.37 -4.15 -11.47
N MET A 67 -6.06 -3.27 -10.52
CA MET A 67 -5.93 -1.82 -10.75
C MET A 67 -4.86 -1.52 -11.81
N GLN A 68 -3.70 -2.16 -11.75
CA GLN A 68 -2.59 -1.93 -12.69
C GLN A 68 -2.92 -2.31 -14.14
N ILE A 69 -3.84 -3.25 -14.36
CA ILE A 69 -4.27 -3.69 -15.70
C ILE A 69 -5.37 -2.78 -16.25
N SER A 70 -6.04 -2.00 -15.40
CA SER A 70 -7.09 -1.07 -15.82
C SER A 70 -6.50 0.19 -16.47
N GLU A 71 -6.73 0.39 -17.76
CA GLU A 71 -6.18 1.49 -18.59
C GLU A 71 -6.38 2.91 -18.02
N LYS A 72 -7.36 3.11 -17.15
CA LYS A 72 -7.73 4.43 -16.60
C LYS A 72 -7.15 4.74 -15.21
N SER A 73 -6.40 3.82 -14.60
CA SER A 73 -5.95 4.00 -13.21
C SER A 73 -4.44 4.16 -13.10
N ILE A 74 -4.03 5.18 -12.35
CA ILE A 74 -2.63 5.46 -12.04
C ILE A 74 -2.50 5.36 -10.52
N SER A 75 -1.65 4.45 -10.06
CA SER A 75 -1.37 4.31 -8.64
C SER A 75 -0.78 5.62 -8.10
N ASN A 76 -1.32 6.11 -6.99
CA ASN A 76 -0.72 7.22 -6.26
C ASN A 76 0.12 6.69 -5.11
N LYS A 77 0.76 7.60 -4.36
CA LYS A 77 1.56 7.25 -3.18
C LYS A 77 0.85 6.35 -2.17
N PHE A 78 -0.42 6.62 -1.88
CA PHE A 78 -1.19 5.84 -0.90
C PHE A 78 -1.50 4.43 -1.43
N THR A 79 -1.76 4.30 -2.72
CA THR A 79 -1.96 3.00 -3.37
C THR A 79 -0.70 2.15 -3.26
N VAL A 80 0.46 2.69 -3.69
CA VAL A 80 1.72 1.94 -3.70
C VAL A 80 2.22 1.64 -2.28
N SER A 81 2.07 2.57 -1.33
CA SER A 81 2.42 2.31 0.08
C SER A 81 1.55 1.22 0.69
N SER A 82 0.25 1.16 0.36
CA SER A 82 -0.63 0.07 0.82
C SER A 82 -0.21 -1.27 0.21
N ALA A 83 0.12 -1.30 -1.09
CA ALA A 83 0.60 -2.51 -1.75
C ALA A 83 1.97 -2.98 -1.20
N LEU A 84 2.88 -2.06 -0.89
CA LEU A 84 4.15 -2.36 -0.23
C LEU A 84 3.94 -2.92 1.18
N ALA A 85 3.02 -2.34 1.96
CA ALA A 85 2.65 -2.85 3.26
C ALA A 85 2.12 -4.30 3.16
N ALA A 86 1.22 -4.58 2.22
CA ALA A 86 0.73 -5.94 1.97
C ALA A 86 1.86 -6.90 1.59
N ALA A 87 2.75 -6.50 0.68
CA ALA A 87 3.91 -7.30 0.26
C ALA A 87 4.87 -7.58 1.43
N SER A 88 5.02 -6.63 2.35
CA SER A 88 5.85 -6.76 3.55
C SER A 88 5.29 -7.79 4.53
N VAL A 89 3.95 -7.84 4.71
CA VAL A 89 3.28 -8.79 5.60
C VAL A 89 3.47 -10.22 5.12
N ILE A 90 3.34 -10.46 3.80
CA ILE A 90 3.57 -11.78 3.21
C ILE A 90 5.06 -12.04 2.89
N GLN A 91 5.95 -11.13 3.28
CA GLN A 91 7.40 -11.17 3.03
C GLN A 91 7.79 -11.48 1.58
N CYS A 92 7.01 -10.98 0.60
CA CYS A 92 7.23 -11.27 -0.81
C CYS A 92 8.14 -10.21 -1.46
N LEU A 93 9.46 -10.39 -1.31
CA LEU A 93 10.48 -9.48 -1.86
C LEU A 93 10.32 -9.23 -3.37
N ARG A 94 9.90 -10.26 -4.13
CA ARG A 94 9.69 -10.14 -5.58
C ARG A 94 8.63 -9.09 -5.91
N LEU A 95 7.46 -9.16 -5.26
CA LEU A 95 6.39 -8.17 -5.46
C LEU A 95 6.81 -6.79 -5.00
N GLY A 96 7.52 -6.71 -3.87
CA GLY A 96 8.09 -5.44 -3.40
C GLY A 96 9.00 -4.77 -4.42
N LYS A 97 9.88 -5.53 -5.07
CA LYS A 97 10.75 -5.04 -6.16
C LYS A 97 9.96 -4.62 -7.40
N GLU A 98 8.91 -5.34 -7.77
CA GLU A 98 8.03 -4.96 -8.89
C GLU A 98 7.34 -3.61 -8.61
N ILE A 99 6.87 -3.40 -7.39
CA ILE A 99 6.25 -2.12 -6.96
C ILE A 99 7.30 -1.01 -6.91
N HIS A 100 8.50 -1.26 -6.39
CA HIS A 100 9.60 -0.29 -6.41
C HIS A 100 9.95 0.14 -7.84
N GLY A 101 10.06 -0.81 -8.78
CA GLY A 101 10.28 -0.47 -10.19
C GLY A 101 9.17 0.39 -10.80
N TYR A 102 7.92 0.20 -10.39
CA TYR A 102 6.83 1.09 -10.77
C TYR A 102 7.00 2.51 -10.18
N ILE A 103 7.34 2.60 -8.90
CA ILE A 103 7.57 3.87 -8.19
C ILE A 103 8.65 4.70 -8.90
N THR A 104 9.80 4.10 -9.21
CA THR A 104 10.90 4.79 -9.90
C THR A 104 10.49 5.26 -11.29
N ARG A 105 9.75 4.45 -12.06
CA ARG A 105 9.30 4.83 -13.41
C ARG A 105 8.25 5.94 -13.41
N THR A 106 7.54 6.13 -12.31
CA THR A 106 6.45 7.11 -12.20
C THR A 106 6.83 8.36 -11.41
N GLY A 107 8.07 8.45 -10.92
CA GLY A 107 8.56 9.60 -10.14
C GLY A 107 7.96 9.70 -8.73
N LEU A 108 7.33 8.63 -8.25
CA LEU A 108 6.79 8.56 -6.89
C LEU A 108 7.88 8.40 -5.83
N ASP A 109 9.13 8.14 -6.24
CA ASP A 109 10.34 8.10 -5.42
C ASP A 109 10.81 9.50 -4.96
N SER A 110 10.03 10.55 -5.20
CA SER A 110 10.23 11.86 -4.57
C SER A 110 9.44 12.02 -3.27
N ASP A 111 8.53 11.10 -2.95
CA ASP A 111 7.61 11.23 -1.81
C ASP A 111 8.07 10.44 -0.58
N GLU A 112 8.21 11.11 0.55
CA GLU A 112 8.70 10.53 1.82
C GLU A 112 7.83 9.36 2.34
N VAL A 113 6.52 9.40 2.10
CA VAL A 113 5.61 8.31 2.49
C VAL A 113 5.95 7.03 1.72
N VAL A 114 6.41 7.17 0.48
CA VAL A 114 6.81 6.06 -0.36
C VAL A 114 8.17 5.51 0.08
N TRP A 115 9.13 6.36 0.44
CA TRP A 115 10.42 5.93 0.99
C TRP A 115 10.27 5.12 2.27
N SER A 116 9.48 5.60 3.22
CA SER A 116 9.20 4.88 4.47
C SER A 116 8.57 3.50 4.20
N ALA A 117 7.60 3.43 3.30
CA ALA A 117 6.96 2.16 2.94
C ALA A 117 7.92 1.19 2.24
N LEU A 118 8.81 1.69 1.37
CA LEU A 118 9.84 0.88 0.73
C LEU A 118 10.85 0.34 1.74
N SER A 119 11.33 1.19 2.66
CA SER A 119 12.31 0.80 3.68
C SER A 119 11.74 -0.29 4.58
N ASP A 120 10.51 -0.13 5.09
CA ASP A 120 9.85 -1.16 5.90
C ASP A 120 9.63 -2.46 5.11
N MET A 121 9.20 -2.37 3.85
CA MET A 121 9.00 -3.54 3.00
C MET A 121 10.30 -4.32 2.79
N TYR A 122 11.39 -3.66 2.40
CA TYR A 122 12.69 -4.32 2.21
C TYR A 122 13.23 -4.91 3.52
N GLY A 123 13.05 -4.19 4.64
CA GLY A 123 13.45 -4.65 5.97
C GLY A 123 12.69 -5.93 6.37
N LYS A 124 11.36 -5.94 6.27
CA LYS A 124 10.51 -7.11 6.58
C LYS A 124 10.77 -8.30 5.67
N CYS A 125 11.25 -8.06 4.45
CA CYS A 125 11.63 -9.10 3.50
C CYS A 125 13.10 -9.56 3.63
N GLY A 126 13.80 -9.16 4.69
CA GLY A 126 15.18 -9.59 4.98
C GLY A 126 16.26 -8.95 4.10
N ASN A 127 15.94 -7.89 3.35
CA ASN A 127 16.93 -7.15 2.55
C ASN A 127 17.27 -5.81 3.19
N ILE A 128 17.88 -5.88 4.37
CA ILE A 128 18.23 -4.72 5.20
C ILE A 128 19.19 -3.77 4.48
N ASN A 129 20.10 -4.28 3.65
CA ASN A 129 21.03 -3.43 2.91
C ASN A 129 20.29 -2.47 1.97
N GLU A 130 19.23 -2.95 1.30
CA GLU A 130 18.42 -2.09 0.45
C GLU A 130 17.50 -1.18 1.27
N ALA A 131 16.94 -1.69 2.38
CA ALA A 131 16.19 -0.87 3.33
C ALA A 131 17.02 0.32 3.85
N ARG A 132 18.30 0.08 4.18
CA ARG A 132 19.26 1.09 4.62
C ARG A 132 19.59 2.09 3.52
N ARG A 133 19.87 1.63 2.29
CA ARG A 133 20.10 2.53 1.15
C ARG A 133 18.92 3.46 0.88
N ILE A 134 17.70 2.95 1.09
CA ILE A 134 16.47 3.72 0.92
C ILE A 134 16.33 4.75 2.06
N PHE A 135 16.54 4.30 3.29
CA PHE A 135 16.57 5.17 4.47
C PHE A 135 17.62 6.30 4.36
N ASP A 136 18.80 6.00 3.84
CA ASP A 136 19.87 6.98 3.67
C ASP A 136 19.54 8.08 2.65
N LYS A 137 18.63 7.81 1.71
CA LYS A 137 18.17 8.80 0.72
C LYS A 137 17.02 9.67 1.22
N MET A 138 16.41 9.34 2.35
CA MET A 138 15.36 10.16 2.95
C MET A 138 15.94 11.48 3.46
N VAL A 139 15.33 12.60 3.05
CA VAL A 139 15.75 13.95 3.46
C VAL A 139 15.32 14.22 4.91
N ASP A 140 14.05 13.95 5.23
CA ASP A 140 13.53 14.02 6.59
C ASP A 140 13.33 12.62 7.18
N ARG A 141 14.06 12.33 8.27
CA ARG A 141 13.98 11.07 9.03
C ARG A 141 13.43 11.36 10.42
N ASP A 142 12.22 10.87 10.68
CA ASP A 142 11.60 10.98 12.01
C ASP A 142 12.00 9.83 12.95
N VAL A 143 11.58 9.93 14.21
CA VAL A 143 11.85 8.90 15.23
C VAL A 143 11.30 7.52 14.82
N VAL A 144 10.19 7.49 14.07
CA VAL A 144 9.55 6.24 13.62
C VAL A 144 10.45 5.52 12.62
N SER A 145 10.98 6.22 11.63
CA SER A 145 11.87 5.66 10.63
C SER A 145 13.20 5.16 11.22
N TRP A 146 13.78 5.90 12.18
CA TRP A 146 14.96 5.45 12.93
C TRP A 146 14.68 4.19 13.75
N THR A 147 13.64 4.21 14.59
CA THR A 147 13.31 3.05 15.45
C THR A 147 13.00 1.80 14.64
N ALA A 148 12.36 1.94 13.48
CA ALA A 148 12.15 0.84 12.54
C ALA A 148 13.49 0.26 12.05
N MET A 149 14.43 1.10 11.61
CA MET A 149 15.74 0.64 11.10
C MET A 149 16.55 -0.08 12.18
N ILE A 150 16.62 0.51 13.38
CA ILE A 150 17.30 -0.09 14.54
C ILE A 150 16.71 -1.47 14.84
N GLY A 151 15.38 -1.56 14.95
CA GLY A 151 14.68 -2.83 15.19
C GLY A 151 15.06 -3.92 14.20
N ARG A 152 15.18 -3.58 12.90
CA ARG A 152 15.58 -4.54 11.86
C ARG A 152 17.00 -5.06 12.05
N TYR A 153 17.96 -4.19 12.37
CA TYR A 153 19.33 -4.64 12.64
C TYR A 153 19.42 -5.59 13.84
N PHE A 154 18.59 -5.38 14.87
CA PHE A 154 18.49 -6.29 16.01
C PHE A 154 17.88 -7.64 15.66
N GLU A 155 16.80 -7.66 14.85
CA GLU A 155 16.14 -8.89 14.37
C GLU A 155 17.09 -9.78 13.55
N GLU A 156 17.96 -9.18 12.73
CA GLU A 156 18.93 -9.89 11.88
C GLU A 156 20.24 -10.25 12.60
N GLY A 157 20.39 -9.89 13.89
CA GLY A 157 21.60 -10.14 14.66
C GLY A 157 22.79 -9.21 14.35
N ARG A 158 22.60 -8.18 13.50
CA ARG A 158 23.61 -7.18 13.10
C ARG A 158 23.63 -5.98 14.06
N ARG A 159 23.75 -6.27 15.36
CA ARG A 159 23.52 -5.29 16.44
C ARG A 159 24.45 -4.07 16.41
N GLU A 160 25.69 -4.23 15.95
CA GLU A 160 26.69 -3.15 15.91
C GLU A 160 26.31 -2.06 14.89
N GLU A 161 25.59 -2.42 13.84
CA GLU A 161 25.15 -1.48 12.79
C GLU A 161 23.84 -0.76 13.15
N GLY A 162 23.12 -1.24 14.17
CA GLY A 162 21.85 -0.67 14.63
C GLY A 162 21.98 0.65 15.38
N PHE A 163 23.18 1.17 15.61
CA PHE A 163 23.41 2.43 16.34
C PHE A 163 24.04 3.54 15.46
N VAL A 164 24.20 3.30 14.16
CA VAL A 164 24.88 4.19 13.19
C VAL A 164 23.88 4.74 12.18
#